data_AF-A0A7V9DML0-F1
#
_entry.id   AF-A0A7V9DML0-F1
#
_cell.length_a   1.000
_cell.length_b   1.000
_cell.length_c   1.000
_cell.angle_alpha   90.00
_cell.angle_beta   90.00
_cell.angle_gamma   90.00
#
_symmetry.space_group_name_H-M   'P 1'
#
loop_
_entity.id
_entity.type
_entity.pdbx_description
1 polymer ?
#
loop_
_entity_poly.entity_id
_entity_poly.type
_entity_poly.pdbx_seq_one_letter_code
_entity_poly.pdbx_strand_id
1 'polypeptide(L)'
;MHDISDLELRGVPGVFVASAAFVEAAGAQAASLGFSAIASVFTSHPIQDRTDDEMRAYADAAFGEITAAITSLTVPAGGPGV
;
A
#
# COMPACT_ATOMS: atom_id res chain seq x y z
N MET A 1 -3.60 -2.43 6.53
CA MET A 1 -3.46 -3.80 5.97
C MET A 1 -4.79 -4.53 5.90
N HIS A 2 -5.52 -4.69 7.01
CA HIS A 2 -6.83 -5.37 7.01
C HIS A 2 -7.86 -4.81 6.01
N ASP A 3 -7.99 -3.48 5.89
CA ASP A 3 -8.95 -2.89 4.94
C ASP A 3 -8.63 -3.24 3.49
N ILE A 4 -7.34 -3.21 3.14
CA ILE A 4 -6.89 -3.57 1.78
C ILE A 4 -7.09 -5.07 1.54
N SER A 5 -6.82 -5.91 2.52
CA SER A 5 -7.12 -7.34 2.44
C SER A 5 -8.62 -7.61 2.23
N ASP A 6 -9.52 -6.88 2.90
CA ASP A 6 -10.99 -7.01 2.68
C ASP A 6 -11.39 -6.60 1.27
N LEU A 7 -10.87 -5.46 0.77
CA LEU A 7 -11.15 -4.98 -0.58
C LEU A 7 -10.72 -6.03 -1.63
N GLU A 8 -9.51 -6.55 -1.53
CA GLU A 8 -8.97 -7.56 -2.45
C GLU A 8 -9.80 -8.86 -2.41
N LEU A 9 -10.21 -9.33 -1.22
CA LEU A 9 -11.08 -10.50 -1.07
C LEU A 9 -12.46 -10.31 -1.74
N ARG A 10 -12.90 -9.06 -1.89
CA ARG A 10 -14.15 -8.69 -2.56
C ARG A 10 -13.97 -8.38 -4.05
N GLY A 11 -12.77 -8.58 -4.59
CA GLY A 11 -12.43 -8.30 -5.99
C GLY A 11 -12.31 -6.80 -6.31
N VAL A 12 -12.10 -5.96 -5.28
CA VAL A 12 -11.85 -4.53 -5.42
C VAL A 12 -10.35 -4.28 -5.20
N PRO A 13 -9.61 -3.76 -6.20
CA PRO A 13 -8.22 -3.41 -6.00
C PRO A 13 -8.03 -2.40 -4.86
N GLY A 14 -7.01 -2.60 -4.04
CA GLY A 14 -6.65 -1.70 -2.95
C GLY A 14 -5.15 -1.46 -2.86
N VAL A 15 -4.76 -0.21 -2.61
CA VAL A 15 -3.36 0.18 -2.36
C VAL A 15 -3.26 0.79 -0.98
N PHE A 16 -2.34 0.27 -0.17
CA PHE A 16 -1.99 0.82 1.13
C PHE A 16 -0.97 1.95 1.00
N VAL A 17 -1.17 3.08 1.68
CA VAL A 17 -0.18 4.17 1.70
C VAL A 17 0.24 4.45 3.14
N ALA A 18 1.55 4.49 3.39
CA ALA A 18 2.10 4.76 4.71
C ALA A 18 3.44 5.50 4.64
N SER A 19 3.91 5.98 5.79
CA SER A 19 5.26 6.56 5.87
C SER A 19 6.33 5.47 5.85
N ALA A 20 7.49 5.76 5.25
CA ALA A 20 8.62 4.84 5.11
C ALA A 20 9.11 4.21 6.43
N ALA A 21 8.86 4.83 7.58
CA ALA A 21 9.16 4.24 8.89
C ALA A 21 8.39 2.94 9.18
N PHE A 22 7.31 2.66 8.44
CA PHE A 22 6.44 1.49 8.65
C PHE A 22 6.66 0.36 7.65
N VAL A 23 7.67 0.42 6.78
CA VAL A 23 7.92 -0.63 5.77
C VAL A 23 8.06 -2.02 6.41
N GLU A 24 8.88 -2.14 7.46
CA GLU A 24 9.09 -3.41 8.16
C GLU A 24 7.81 -3.90 8.85
N ALA A 25 7.12 -3.00 9.57
CA ALA A 25 5.88 -3.32 10.25
C ALA A 25 4.77 -3.76 9.27
N ALA A 26 4.66 -3.10 8.12
CA ALA A 26 3.72 -3.45 7.06
C ALA A 26 4.02 -4.85 6.50
N GLY A 27 5.29 -5.18 6.25
CA GLY A 27 5.71 -6.50 5.80
C GLY A 27 5.36 -7.60 6.82
N ALA A 28 5.66 -7.38 8.10
CA ALA A 28 5.32 -8.32 9.16
C ALA A 28 3.81 -8.53 9.30
N GLN A 29 3.01 -7.47 9.17
CA GLN A 29 1.54 -7.56 9.22
C GLN A 29 0.98 -8.28 7.99
N ALA A 30 1.47 -8.00 6.77
CA ALA A 30 1.02 -8.70 5.57
C ALA A 30 1.26 -10.21 5.66
N ALA A 31 2.45 -10.61 6.11
CA ALA A 31 2.82 -12.01 6.29
C ALA A 31 1.92 -12.72 7.32
N SER A 32 1.61 -12.06 8.44
CA SER A 32 0.68 -12.58 9.46
C SER A 32 -0.73 -12.84 8.91
N LEU A 33 -1.15 -12.06 7.91
CA LEU A 33 -2.45 -12.19 7.24
C LEU A 33 -2.43 -13.18 6.07
N GLY A 34 -1.30 -13.85 5.81
CA GLY A 34 -1.17 -14.83 4.73
C GLY A 34 -1.03 -14.22 3.33
N PHE A 35 -0.75 -12.91 3.23
CA PHE A 35 -0.50 -12.25 1.95
C PHE A 35 1.01 -12.19 1.68
N SER A 36 1.43 -12.69 0.52
CA SER A 36 2.82 -12.64 0.06
C SER A 36 3.25 -11.23 -0.35
N ALA A 37 2.31 -10.41 -0.82
CA ALA A 37 2.47 -8.98 -1.04
C ALA A 37 1.10 -8.28 -1.03
N ILE A 38 0.97 -7.18 -0.29
CA ILE A 38 -0.13 -6.22 -0.44
C ILE A 38 0.45 -5.01 -1.17
N ALA A 39 -0.23 -4.55 -2.23
CA ALA A 39 0.18 -3.37 -2.98
C ALA A 39 0.29 -2.18 -2.01
N SER A 40 1.49 -1.61 -1.91
CA SER A 40 1.80 -0.56 -0.95
C SER A 40 2.73 0.48 -1.53
N VAL A 41 2.49 1.73 -1.18
CA VAL A 41 3.31 2.90 -1.54
C VAL A 41 3.75 3.59 -0.26
N PHE A 42 5.02 3.97 -0.19
CA PHE A 42 5.57 4.58 1.01
C PHE A 42 6.03 6.01 0.76
N THR A 43 5.44 6.96 1.49
CA THR A 43 5.85 8.37 1.46
C THR A 43 7.06 8.59 2.36
N SER A 44 7.74 9.72 2.17
CA SER A 44 8.82 10.14 3.07
C SER A 44 8.35 10.24 4.54
N HIS A 45 9.30 10.10 5.46
CA HIS A 45 9.07 10.18 6.90
C HIS A 45 9.68 11.46 7.50
N PRO A 46 9.04 12.09 8.51
CA PRO A 46 7.67 11.84 8.99
C PRO A 46 6.58 12.30 8.03
N ILE A 47 5.36 11.78 8.22
CA ILE A 47 4.16 12.30 7.54
C ILE A 47 3.44 13.36 8.39
N GLN A 48 3.72 13.38 9.70
CA GLN A 48 3.16 14.33 10.66
C GLN A 48 3.92 15.67 10.60
N ASP A 49 3.27 16.73 11.05
CA ASP A 49 3.84 18.09 11.16
C ASP A 49 4.44 18.58 9.84
N ARG A 50 3.64 18.48 8.77
CA ARG A 50 3.94 19.01 7.44
C ARG A 50 3.12 20.25 7.17
N THR A 51 3.74 21.20 6.48
CA THR A 51 3.01 22.32 5.86
C THR A 51 2.14 21.80 4.70
N ASP A 52 1.16 22.62 4.30
CA ASP A 52 0.31 22.30 3.15
C ASP A 52 1.12 22.05 1.87
N ASP A 53 2.16 22.85 1.63
CA ASP A 53 2.99 22.73 0.43
C ASP A 53 3.83 21.45 0.45
N GLU A 54 4.35 21.06 1.62
CA GLU A 54 5.05 19.79 1.78
C GLU A 54 4.10 18.59 1.59
N MET A 55 2.87 18.68 2.09
CA MET A 55 1.85 17.64 1.87
C MET A 55 1.46 17.50 0.41
N ARG A 56 1.31 18.61 -0.32
CA ARG A 56 1.08 18.59 -1.78
C ARG A 56 2.25 17.94 -2.51
N ALA A 57 3.49 18.32 -2.17
CA ALA A 57 4.68 17.72 -2.76
C ALA A 57 4.76 16.20 -2.50
N TYR A 58 4.37 15.73 -1.31
CA TYR A 58 4.31 14.31 -1.01
C TYR A 58 3.24 13.59 -1.85
N ALA A 59 2.06 14.20 -2.00
CA ALA A 59 1.00 13.66 -2.82
C ALA A 59 1.43 13.56 -4.29
N ASP A 60 2.02 14.62 -4.85
CA ASP A 60 2.50 14.65 -6.23
C ASP A 60 3.57 13.59 -6.48
N ALA A 61 4.50 13.42 -5.53
CA ALA A 61 5.55 12.41 -5.61
C ALA A 61 4.99 10.97 -5.56
N ALA A 62 3.97 10.71 -4.75
CA ALA A 62 3.39 9.38 -4.58
C ALA A 62 2.33 9.03 -5.65
N PHE A 63 1.70 10.03 -6.27
CA PHE A 63 0.51 9.85 -7.12
C PHE A 63 0.75 8.87 -8.28
N GLY A 64 1.88 8.99 -8.96
CA GLY A 64 2.23 8.11 -10.08
C GLY A 64 2.36 6.66 -9.65
N GLU A 65 3.02 6.41 -8.51
CA GLU A 65 3.21 5.07 -7.95
C GLU A 65 1.88 4.46 -7.49
N ILE A 66 1.04 5.23 -6.81
CA ILE A 66 -0.30 4.78 -6.37
C ILE A 66 -1.16 4.42 -7.58
N THR A 67 -1.16 5.27 -8.61
CA THR A 67 -1.94 5.04 -9.83
C THR A 67 -1.47 3.78 -10.55
N ALA A 68 -0.16 3.59 -10.68
CA ALA A 68 0.39 2.37 -11.27
C ALA A 68 0.01 1.13 -10.45
N ALA A 69 0.14 1.19 -9.12
CA ALA A 69 -0.17 0.08 -8.22
C ALA A 69 -1.65 -0.34 -8.27
N ILE A 70 -2.59 0.62 -8.34
CA ILE A 70 -4.04 0.31 -8.35
C ILE A 70 -4.57 -0.11 -9.74
N THR A 71 -3.91 0.30 -10.82
CA THR A 71 -4.38 0.03 -12.20
C THR A 71 -3.65 -1.11 -12.89
N SER A 72 -2.47 -1.50 -12.40
CA SER A 72 -1.77 -2.66 -12.96
C SER A 72 -2.47 -3.95 -12.53
N LEU A 73 -2.68 -4.87 -13.48
CA LEU A 73 -3.18 -6.22 -13.20
C LEU A 73 -2.08 -7.02 -12.50
N THR A 74 -1.96 -6.87 -11.18
CA THR A 74 -1.25 -7.86 -10.38
C THR A 74 -2.19 -9.06 -10.22
N VAL A 75 -2.02 -10.07 -11.06
CA VAL A 75 -2.60 -11.39 -10.78
C VAL A 75 -1.94 -11.87 -9.47
N PRO A 76 -2.68 -12.12 -8.38
CA PRO A 76 -2.06 -12.59 -7.15
C PRO A 76 -1.43 -13.95 -7.43
N ALA A 77 -0.12 -14.06 -7.24
CA ALA A 77 0.55 -15.35 -7.22
C ALA A 77 0.16 -16.07 -5.92
N GLY A 78 -0.97 -16.80 -5.98
CA GLY A 78 -1.47 -17.63 -4.87
C GLY A 78 -2.96 -17.41 -4.58
N GLY A 79 -3.82 -18.03 -5.40
CA GLY A 79 -5.18 -18.35 -4.95
C GLY A 79 -5.16 -19.44 -3.86
N PRO A 80 -6.22 -19.59 -3.04
CA PRO A 80 -6.23 -20.59 -1.99
C PRO A 80 -6.33 -21.99 -2.61
N GLY A 81 -5.25 -22.76 -2.52
CA GLY A 81 -5.22 -24.18 -2.87
C GLY A 81 -4.27 -24.56 -4.00
N VAL A 82 -3.00 -24.79 -3.64
CA VAL A 82 -2.21 -25.96 -4.07
C VAL A 82 -1.53 -26.56 -2.85
#